data_AF-A0A0F9EHS9-F1
#
_entry.id   AF-A0A0F9EHS9-F1
#
_cell.length_a   1.000
_cell.length_b   1.000
_cell.length_c   1.000
_cell.angle_alpha   90.00
_cell.angle_beta   90.00
_cell.angle_gamma   90.00
#
_symmetry.space_group_name_H-M   'P 1'
#
loop_
_entity.id
_entity.type
_entity.pdbx_description
1 polymer ?
#
loop_
_entity_poly.entity_id
_entity_poly.type
_entity_poly.pdbx_seq_one_letter_code
_entity_poly.pdbx_strand_id
1 'polypeptide(L)'
;MAITLPALKIGNPLNYEALSVFPLFGENGGAGVPYSLSDEAIASDTVTVTEVSEGGSVPDLLVENRGNERVLFLEGEELVGAKQNRVLNLSLLVAAHSKTTLPVSCVE
;
A
#
# COMPACT_ATOMS: atom_id res chain seq x y z
N MET A 1 -13.99 0.54 26.15
CA MET A 1 -12.93 1.32 25.48
C MET A 1 -13.64 2.35 24.62
N ALA A 2 -13.57 3.64 24.99
CA ALA A 2 -14.22 4.70 24.22
C ALA A 2 -13.27 5.11 23.08
N ILE A 3 -13.77 5.10 21.85
CA ILE A 3 -13.04 5.63 20.71
C ILE A 3 -13.28 7.14 20.70
N THR A 4 -12.24 7.92 21.00
CA THR A 4 -12.30 9.37 20.88
C THR A 4 -12.03 9.73 19.43
N LEU A 5 -13.06 10.17 18.70
CA LEU A 5 -12.86 10.73 17.37
C LEU A 5 -12.13 12.08 17.50
N PRO A 6 -11.21 12.41 16.58
CA PRO A 6 -10.62 13.74 16.52
C PRO A 6 -11.71 14.79 16.27
N ALA A 7 -11.39 16.07 16.41
CA ALA A 7 -12.32 17.12 16.01
C ALA A 7 -12.70 16.96 14.53
N LEU A 8 -14.00 16.78 14.28
CA LEU A 8 -14.57 16.54 12.96
C LEU A 8 -15.39 17.75 12.49
N LYS A 9 -15.16 18.16 11.25
CA LYS A 9 -16.02 19.06 10.49
C LYS A 9 -16.89 18.22 9.55
N ILE A 10 -18.21 18.32 9.72
CA ILE A 10 -19.17 17.71 8.81
C ILE A 10 -19.33 18.64 7.61
N GLY A 11 -19.14 18.13 6.40
CA GLY A 11 -19.38 18.88 5.17
C GLY A 11 -20.84 18.89 4.75
N ASN A 12 -21.12 19.62 3.66
CA ASN A 12 -22.45 19.62 3.07
C ASN A 12 -22.82 18.22 2.55
N PRO A 13 -24.09 17.79 2.70
CA PRO A 13 -24.53 16.50 2.20
C PRO A 13 -24.46 16.43 0.68
N LEU A 14 -23.92 15.33 0.17
CA LEU A 14 -24.01 14.92 -1.22
C LEU A 14 -25.26 14.06 -1.36
N ASN A 15 -26.23 14.51 -2.16
CA ASN A 15 -27.50 13.82 -2.34
C ASN A 15 -27.59 13.20 -3.74
N TYR A 16 -28.02 11.95 -3.80
CA TYR A 16 -28.38 11.27 -5.04
C TYR A 16 -29.61 10.37 -4.79
N GLU A 17 -30.75 10.74 -5.37
CA GLU A 17 -32.05 10.10 -5.10
C GLU A 17 -32.34 9.98 -3.59
N ALA A 18 -32.48 8.77 -3.07
CA ALA A 18 -32.72 8.48 -1.67
C ALA A 18 -31.43 8.33 -0.83
N LEU A 19 -30.25 8.54 -1.43
CA LEU A 19 -28.95 8.45 -0.76
C LEU A 19 -28.43 9.84 -0.39
N SER A 20 -28.09 10.02 0.89
CA SER A 20 -27.38 11.20 1.39
C SER A 20 -26.06 10.77 2.01
N VAL A 21 -24.95 11.32 1.51
CA VAL A 21 -23.59 11.10 2.02
C VAL A 21 -23.10 12.36 2.71
N PHE A 22 -22.70 12.25 3.98
CA PHE A 22 -22.15 13.36 4.76
C PHE A 22 -20.63 13.18 4.86
N PRO A 23 -19.83 13.95 4.11
CA PRO A 23 -18.38 13.85 4.20
C PRO A 23 -17.89 14.35 5.56
N LEU A 24 -17.02 13.57 6.20
CA LEU A 24 -16.40 13.91 7.48
C LEU A 24 -14.96 14.31 7.24
N PHE A 25 -14.59 15.52 7.68
CA PHE A 25 -13.24 16.04 7.58
C PHE A 25 -12.63 16.16 8.98
N GLY A 26 -11.38 15.74 9.18
CA GLY A 26 -10.63 16.09 10.39
C GLY A 26 -10.10 17.53 10.32
N GLU A 27 -9.96 18.23 11.45
CA GLU A 27 -9.39 19.60 11.52
C GLU A 27 -7.99 19.69 10.91
N ASN A 28 -7.17 18.66 11.13
CA ASN A 28 -5.96 18.46 10.35
C ASN A 28 -6.38 17.62 9.15
N GLY A 29 -6.75 18.27 8.04
CA GLY A 29 -6.79 17.62 6.74
C GLY A 29 -5.39 17.07 6.51
N GLY A 30 -5.18 15.82 6.95
CA GLY A 30 -3.86 15.36 7.36
C GLY A 30 -2.88 15.66 6.25
N ALA A 31 -1.76 16.30 6.58
CA ALA A 31 -0.61 16.28 5.69
C ALA A 31 -0.47 14.81 5.28
N GLY A 32 -0.76 14.52 4.01
CA GLY A 32 -0.91 13.14 3.55
C GLY A 32 0.31 12.37 4.01
N VAL A 33 0.13 11.11 4.42
CA VAL A 33 1.30 10.28 4.71
C VAL A 33 2.13 10.27 3.42
N PRO A 34 3.36 10.80 3.39
CA PRO A 34 4.13 10.81 2.16
C PRO A 34 4.53 9.38 1.84
N TYR A 35 4.18 8.94 0.64
CA TYR A 35 4.55 7.66 0.08
C TYR A 35 4.62 7.76 -1.45
N SER A 36 5.45 6.90 -2.05
CA SER A 36 5.44 6.63 -3.48
C SER A 36 4.71 5.32 -3.76
N LEU A 37 4.23 5.12 -4.98
CA LEU A 37 3.65 3.84 -5.40
C LEU A 37 4.76 2.83 -5.75
N SER A 38 4.40 1.55 -5.74
CA SER A 38 5.35 0.44 -5.91
C SER A 38 6.06 0.50 -7.28
N ASP A 39 5.33 0.80 -8.34
CA ASP A 39 5.82 0.94 -9.71
C ASP A 39 6.81 2.10 -9.86
N GLU A 40 6.51 3.27 -9.30
CA GLU A 40 7.39 4.43 -9.27
C GLU A 40 8.70 4.14 -8.51
N ALA A 41 8.59 3.48 -7.36
CA ALA A 41 9.74 3.16 -6.52
C ALA A 41 10.65 2.09 -7.14
N ILE A 42 10.06 1.11 -7.83
CA ILE A 42 10.80 0.10 -8.61
C ILE A 42 11.48 0.75 -9.82
N ALA A 43 10.76 1.59 -10.57
CA ALA A 43 11.31 2.27 -11.75
C ALA A 43 12.46 3.25 -11.40
N SER A 44 12.49 3.75 -10.17
CA SER A 44 13.56 4.62 -9.65
C SER A 44 14.70 3.88 -8.94
N ASP A 45 14.70 2.53 -8.95
CA ASP A 45 15.67 1.67 -8.25
C ASP A 45 15.79 1.96 -6.73
N THR A 46 14.81 2.62 -6.14
CA THR A 46 14.76 2.90 -4.70
C THR A 46 14.19 1.73 -3.90
N VAL A 47 13.44 0.86 -4.57
CA VAL A 47 12.88 -0.37 -4.03
C VAL A 47 13.28 -1.56 -4.89
N THR A 48 13.65 -2.65 -4.24
CA THR A 48 13.92 -3.93 -4.91
C THR A 48 13.03 -5.02 -4.35
N VAL A 49 12.48 -5.86 -5.23
CA VAL A 49 11.65 -7.01 -4.88
C VAL A 49 12.40 -8.29 -5.27
N THR A 50 12.55 -9.23 -4.33
CA THR A 50 13.32 -10.46 -4.53
C THR A 50 12.59 -11.67 -3.95
N GLU A 51 12.87 -12.86 -4.47
CA GLU A 51 12.34 -14.13 -3.92
C GLU A 51 13.09 -14.51 -2.65
N VAL A 52 12.36 -14.95 -1.61
CA VAL A 52 12.97 -15.33 -0.31
C VAL A 52 13.73 -16.66 -0.38
N SER A 53 13.44 -17.56 -1.34
CA SER A 53 14.12 -18.86 -1.44
C SER A 53 14.37 -19.33 -2.88
N GLU A 54 15.50 -20.04 -3.09
CA GLU A 54 15.78 -20.75 -4.35
C GLU A 54 14.89 -22.00 -4.55
N GLY A 55 14.30 -22.51 -3.46
CA GLY A 55 13.60 -23.81 -3.40
C GLY A 55 12.10 -23.78 -3.68
N GLY A 56 11.52 -22.63 -4.05
CA GLY A 56 10.14 -22.57 -4.56
C GLY A 56 9.05 -22.98 -3.56
N SER A 57 9.25 -22.79 -2.25
CA SER A 57 8.16 -22.88 -1.29
C SER A 57 7.44 -21.52 -1.24
N VAL A 58 6.31 -21.43 -1.96
CA VAL A 58 5.17 -20.48 -1.89
C VAL A 58 5.11 -19.59 -0.63
N PRO A 59 4.65 -18.31 -0.64
CA PRO A 59 4.60 -17.28 -1.69
C PRO A 59 5.16 -15.93 -1.16
N ASP A 60 6.38 -15.93 -0.67
CA ASP A 60 6.90 -14.75 0.04
C ASP A 60 7.92 -14.00 -0.82
N LEU A 61 7.59 -12.76 -1.17
CA LEU A 61 8.53 -11.81 -1.76
C LEU A 61 9.17 -10.97 -0.66
N LEU A 62 10.48 -10.76 -0.76
CA LEU A 62 11.20 -9.80 0.07
C LEU A 62 11.26 -8.47 -0.66
N VAL A 63 10.65 -7.45 -0.06
CA VAL A 63 10.82 -6.07 -0.47
C VAL A 63 11.85 -5.39 0.41
N GLU A 64 12.80 -4.74 -0.25
CA GLU A 64 13.78 -3.87 0.38
C GLU A 64 13.57 -2.45 -0.15
N ASN A 65 13.18 -1.54 0.74
CA ASN A 65 13.08 -0.11 0.45
C ASN A 65 14.34 0.59 0.95
N ARG A 66 15.15 1.09 0.01
CA ARG A 66 16.38 1.86 0.24
C ARG A 66 16.14 3.37 0.09
N GLY A 67 14.93 3.77 -0.32
CA GLY A 67 14.50 5.15 -0.44
C GLY A 67 14.25 5.82 0.90
N ASN A 68 14.06 7.14 0.84
CA ASN A 68 13.78 7.98 2.01
C ASN A 68 12.28 8.12 2.31
N GLU A 69 11.42 7.60 1.43
CA GLU A 69 9.97 7.66 1.56
C GLU A 69 9.38 6.26 1.76
N ARG A 70 8.15 6.22 2.27
CA ARG A 70 7.40 4.97 2.35
C ARG A 70 6.97 4.57 0.95
N VAL A 71 6.79 3.28 0.72
CA VAL A 71 6.30 2.77 -0.56
C VAL A 71 5.05 1.95 -0.34
N LEU A 72 3.98 2.33 -1.04
CA LEU A 72 2.70 1.66 -0.99
C LEU A 72 2.61 0.61 -2.10
N PHE A 73 2.41 -0.62 -1.68
CA PHE A 73 2.07 -1.76 -2.51
C PHE A 73 0.56 -1.97 -2.42
N LEU A 74 -0.15 -1.95 -3.54
CA LEU A 74 -1.60 -2.10 -3.55
C LEU A 74 -2.01 -3.52 -3.89
N GLU A 75 -3.04 -4.02 -3.20
CA GLU A 75 -3.65 -5.30 -3.54
C GLU A 75 -4.13 -5.31 -4.99
N GLY A 76 -3.87 -6.41 -5.70
CA GLY A 76 -4.24 -6.58 -7.10
C GLY A 76 -3.22 -6.04 -8.10
N GLU A 77 -2.17 -5.33 -7.67
CA GLU A 77 -1.07 -4.95 -8.56
C GLU A 77 -0.26 -6.18 -8.99
N GLU A 78 0.13 -6.20 -10.27
CA GLU A 78 1.02 -7.19 -10.83
C GLU A 78 2.47 -6.72 -10.67
N LEU A 79 3.30 -7.55 -10.03
CA LEU A 79 4.73 -7.35 -9.94
C LEU A 79 5.42 -8.09 -11.09
N VAL A 80 5.90 -7.32 -12.06
CA VAL A 80 6.60 -7.79 -13.25
C VAL A 80 8.11 -7.66 -13.02
N GLY A 81 8.86 -8.77 -13.05
CA GLY A 81 10.33 -8.74 -12.94
C GLY A 81 10.98 -9.74 -11.98
N ALA A 82 10.20 -10.52 -11.22
CA ALA A 82 10.71 -11.71 -10.54
C ALA A 82 10.75 -12.92 -11.50
N LYS A 83 11.25 -14.09 -11.08
CA LYS A 83 11.28 -15.32 -11.91
C LYS A 83 9.90 -15.71 -12.47
N GLN A 84 8.81 -15.20 -11.87
CA GLN A 84 7.44 -15.29 -12.35
C GLN A 84 6.69 -13.98 -12.07
N ASN A 85 5.61 -13.72 -12.81
CA ASN A 85 4.68 -12.63 -12.50
C ASN A 85 3.84 -13.00 -11.27
N ARG A 86 3.64 -12.05 -10.36
CA ARG A 86 2.90 -12.25 -9.11
C ARG A 86 1.84 -11.17 -8.94
N VAL A 87 0.69 -11.52 -8.38
CA VAL A 87 -0.33 -10.55 -7.97
C VAL A 87 -0.28 -10.40 -6.46
N LEU A 88 -0.25 -9.16 -6.00
CA LEU A 88 -0.31 -8.82 -4.58
C LEU A 88 -1.68 -9.17 -4.01
N ASN A 89 -1.69 -9.90 -2.89
CA ASN A 89 -2.93 -10.32 -2.22
C ASN A 89 -3.28 -9.45 -1.00
N LEU A 90 -2.44 -8.46 -0.68
CA LEU A 90 -2.74 -7.46 0.32
C LEU A 90 -2.03 -6.13 0.03
N SER A 91 -2.62 -5.05 0.53
CA SER A 91 -1.99 -3.72 0.47
C SER A 91 -1.03 -3.53 1.66
N LEU A 92 0.21 -3.12 1.37
CA LEU A 92 1.25 -2.90 2.39
C LEU A 92 1.95 -1.57 2.19
N LEU A 93 2.17 -0.85 3.29
CA LEU A 93 2.99 0.35 3.33
C LEU A 93 4.36 0.02 3.93
N VAL A 94 5.37 -0.10 3.08
CA VAL A 94 6.75 -0.45 3.47
C VAL A 94 7.49 0.81 3.90
N ALA A 95 8.06 0.80 5.09
CA ALA A 95 8.78 1.96 5.63
C ALA A 95 10.08 2.23 4.85
N ALA A 96 10.54 3.48 4.85
CA ALA A 96 11.87 3.86 4.37
C ALA A 96 12.96 3.05 5.10
N HIS A 97 14.04 2.71 4.38
CA HIS A 97 15.20 1.98 4.93
C HIS A 97 14.82 0.67 5.65
N SER A 98 13.86 -0.08 5.10
CA SER A 98 13.34 -1.29 5.73
C SER A 98 13.23 -2.46 4.77
N LYS A 99 13.19 -3.67 5.34
CA LYS A 99 12.88 -4.90 4.63
C LYS A 99 11.59 -5.48 5.16
N THR A 100 10.70 -5.90 4.28
CA THR A 100 9.40 -6.48 4.63
C THR A 100 9.09 -7.64 3.72
N THR A 101 8.62 -8.73 4.32
CA THR A 101 8.10 -9.87 3.55
C THR A 101 6.67 -9.59 3.14
N LEU A 102 6.41 -9.66 1.84
CA LEU A 102 5.09 -9.56 1.23
C LEU A 102 4.57 -10.95 0.89
N PRO A 103 3.43 -11.35 1.47
CA PRO A 103 2.66 -12.47 0.97
C PRO A 103 2.16 -12.15 -0.45
N VAL A 104 2.30 -13.11 -1.36
CA VAL A 104 1.68 -13.03 -2.69
C VAL A 104 0.78 -14.23 -2.95
N SER A 105 -0.02 -14.15 -4.01
CA SER A 105 -0.73 -15.32 -4.52
C SER A 105 -0.11 -15.73 -5.86
N CYS A 106 0.07 -17.03 -6.07
CA CYS A 106 0.41 -17.54 -7.40
C CYS A 106 -0.77 -17.29 -8.34
N VAL A 107 -0.52 -16.61 -9.45
CA VAL A 107 -1.42 -16.57 -10.61
C VAL A 107 -0.83 -17.50 -11.67
N GLU A 108 -1.66 -18.43 -12.18
CA GLU A 108 -1.31 -19.43 -13.21
C GLU A 108 -1.19 -18.82 -14.61
#